data_AF-A0A930AMC5-F1
#
_entry.id   AF-A0A930AMC5-F1
#
_cell.length_a   1.000
_cell.length_b   1.000
_cell.length_c   1.000
_cell.angle_alpha   90.00
_cell.angle_beta   90.00
_cell.angle_gamma   90.00
#
_symmetry.space_group_name_H-M   'P 1'
#
loop_
_entity.id
_entity.type
_entity.pdbx_description
1 polymer ?
#
loop_
_entity_poly.entity_id
_entity_poly.type
_entity_poly.pdbx_seq_one_letter_code
_entity_poly.pdbx_strand_id
1 'polypeptide(L)'
;VYPREIFKEALLIGSTDIMLAHNHPSGVLTPSTQDLVVTGKLMECGKLMGVRVLDHLIVSQTSFLSFAREELFETCMEAYRCAHGITT
;
A
#
# COMPACT_ATOMS: atom_id res chain seq x y z
N VAL A 1 7.35 5.94 6.11
CA VAL A 1 5.92 5.69 6.40
C VAL A 1 5.80 4.78 7.62
N TYR A 2 5.03 5.16 8.64
CA TYR A 2 4.88 4.37 9.88
C TYR A 2 3.45 3.83 10.00
N PRO A 3 3.24 2.50 9.91
CA PRO A 3 1.90 1.90 9.98
C PRO A 3 1.12 2.29 11.23
N ARG A 4 1.78 2.36 12.40
CA ARG A 4 1.12 2.71 13.67
C ARG A 4 0.40 4.06 13.63
N GLU A 5 0.96 5.06 12.94
CA GLU A 5 0.36 6.40 12.88
C GLU A 5 -0.84 6.39 11.94
N ILE A 6 -0.71 5.72 10.78
CA ILE A 6 -1.79 5.59 9.80
C ILE A 6 -2.99 4.89 10.42
N PHE A 7 -2.76 3.74 11.06
CA PHE A 7 -3.87 2.97 11.57
C PHE A 7 -4.40 3.48 12.91
N LYS A 8 -3.60 4.20 13.71
CA LYS A 8 -4.12 4.93 14.86
C LYS A 8 -5.24 5.88 14.41
N GLU A 9 -4.99 6.69 13.38
CA GLU A 9 -5.99 7.63 12.87
C GLU A 9 -7.19 6.89 12.25
N ALA A 10 -6.94 5.85 11.46
CA ALA A 10 -8.02 5.05 10.87
C ALA A 10 -8.95 4.43 11.93
N LEU A 11 -8.39 3.92 13.03
CA LEU A 11 -9.15 3.36 14.14
C LEU A 11 -9.91 4.44 14.93
N LEU A 12 -9.30 5.60 15.16
CA LEU A 12 -9.95 6.71 15.88
C LEU A 12 -11.20 7.24 15.16
N ILE A 13 -11.19 7.24 13.82
CA ILE A 13 -12.34 7.65 13.01
C ILE A 13 -13.30 6.50 12.67
N GLY A 14 -13.01 5.28 13.15
CA GLY A 14 -13.83 4.10 12.88
C GLY A 14 -13.83 3.65 11.41
N SER A 15 -12.74 3.87 10.67
CA SER A 15 -12.64 3.49 9.26
C SER A 15 -12.55 1.97 9.10
N THR A 16 -13.31 1.41 8.17
CA THR A 16 -13.21 -0.01 7.78
C THR A 16 -12.11 -0.27 6.76
N ASP A 17 -11.74 0.75 6.01
CA ASP A 17 -10.79 0.66 4.91
C ASP A 17 -9.96 1.95 4.81
N ILE A 18 -8.77 1.87 4.21
CA ILE A 18 -7.91 3.01 3.87
C ILE A 18 -7.49 2.94 2.41
N MET A 19 -7.26 4.09 1.80
CA MET A 19 -6.69 4.20 0.45
C MET A 19 -5.37 4.95 0.53
N LEU A 20 -4.34 4.43 -0.14
CA LEU A 20 -3.03 5.03 -0.19
C LEU A 20 -2.89 5.81 -1.50
N ALA A 21 -2.19 6.94 -1.46
CA ALA A 21 -1.81 7.65 -2.67
C ALA A 21 -0.44 8.32 -2.48
N HIS A 22 0.39 8.27 -3.50
CA HIS A 22 1.59 9.09 -3.58
C HIS A 22 1.81 9.58 -5.00
N ASN A 23 2.59 10.65 -5.12
CA ASN A 23 2.88 11.29 -6.40
C ASN A 23 4.22 10.82 -6.97
N HIS A 24 4.27 10.59 -8.28
CA HIS A 24 5.50 10.45 -9.06
C HIS A 24 5.69 11.71 -9.93
N PRO A 25 6.46 12.71 -9.48
CA PRO A 25 6.72 13.93 -10.26
C PRO A 25 7.38 13.67 -11.62
N SER A 26 8.08 12.53 -11.76
CA SER A 26 8.71 12.08 -13.00
C SER A 26 7.72 11.73 -14.11
N GLY A 27 6.44 11.53 -13.79
CA GLY A 27 5.43 11.05 -14.73
C GLY A 27 5.45 9.54 -14.98
N VAL A 28 6.44 8.82 -14.45
CA VAL A 28 6.53 7.35 -14.57
C VAL A 28 5.61 6.73 -13.53
N LEU A 29 4.63 5.95 -13.96
CA LEU A 29 3.66 5.31 -13.06
C LEU A 29 4.09 3.93 -12.55
N THR A 30 5.22 3.41 -13.03
CA THR A 30 5.76 2.14 -12.55
C THR A 30 6.08 2.23 -11.06
N PRO A 31 5.53 1.34 -10.21
CA PRO A 31 5.82 1.32 -8.78
C PRO A 31 7.29 0.96 -8.53
N SER A 32 7.91 1.62 -7.57
CA SER A 32 9.22 1.22 -7.07
C SER A 32 9.10 -0.03 -6.19
N THR A 33 10.22 -0.73 -5.98
CA THR A 33 10.27 -1.84 -5.00
C THR A 33 9.83 -1.37 -3.60
N GLN A 34 10.13 -0.12 -3.23
CA GLN A 34 9.74 0.40 -1.93
C GLN A 34 8.23 0.63 -1.82
N ASP A 35 7.56 1.00 -2.92
CA ASP A 35 6.10 1.13 -2.95
C ASP A 35 5.45 -0.24 -2.71
N LEU A 36 5.93 -1.27 -3.39
CA LEU A 36 5.45 -2.65 -3.22
C LEU A 36 5.62 -3.13 -1.77
N VAL A 37 6.81 -2.96 -1.20
CA VAL A 37 7.13 -3.40 0.18
C VAL A 37 6.30 -2.63 1.22
N VAL A 38 6.17 -1.31 1.07
CA VAL A 38 5.38 -0.48 1.99
C VAL A 38 3.90 -0.85 1.92
N THR A 39 3.38 -1.08 0.72
CA THR A 39 1.98 -1.49 0.51
C THR A 39 1.72 -2.83 1.15
N GLY A 40 2.56 -3.84 0.90
CA GLY A 40 2.41 -5.17 1.50
C GLY A 40 2.49 -5.13 3.03
N LYS A 41 3.39 -4.31 3.59
CA LYS A 41 3.46 -4.10 5.05
C LYS A 41 2.16 -3.50 5.60
N LEU A 42 1.58 -2.52 4.91
CA LEU A 42 0.33 -1.89 5.34
C LEU A 42 -0.86 -2.83 5.18
N MET A 43 -0.89 -3.66 4.13
CA MET A 43 -1.91 -4.70 3.96
C MET A 43 -1.88 -5.70 5.12
N GLU A 44 -0.69 -6.18 5.51
CA GLU A 44 -0.56 -7.12 6.63
C GLU A 44 -0.98 -6.49 7.96
N CYS A 45 -0.56 -5.25 8.23
CA CYS A 45 -0.99 -4.51 9.42
C CYS A 45 -2.52 -4.29 9.42
N GLY A 46 -3.08 -3.93 8.27
CA GLY A 46 -4.51 -3.66 8.11
C GLY A 46 -5.37 -4.90 8.33
N LYS A 47 -4.91 -6.05 7.84
CA LYS A 47 -5.52 -7.35 8.09
C LYS A 47 -5.61 -7.67 9.59
N LEU A 48 -4.53 -7.43 10.35
CA LEU A 48 -4.51 -7.67 11.79
C LEU A 48 -5.44 -6.72 12.56
N MET A 49 -5.60 -5.49 12.09
CA MET A 49 -6.37 -4.45 12.79
C MET A 49 -7.82 -4.32 12.30
N GLY A 50 -8.24 -5.12 11.31
CA GLY A 50 -9.58 -5.06 10.73
C GLY A 50 -9.82 -3.82 9.86
N VAL A 51 -8.77 -3.18 9.35
CA VAL A 51 -8.83 -1.99 8.49
C VAL A 51 -8.11 -2.31 7.19
N ARG A 52 -8.83 -2.58 6.10
CA ARG A 52 -8.20 -3.08 4.86
C ARG A 52 -7.59 -1.95 4.03
N VAL A 53 -6.53 -2.26 3.28
CA VAL A 53 -6.06 -1.36 2.22
C VAL A 53 -6.94 -1.61 0.99
N LEU A 54 -7.77 -0.62 0.63
CA LEU A 54 -8.70 -0.70 -0.49
C LEU A 54 -7.97 -0.57 -1.84
N ASP A 55 -7.07 0.40 -1.94
CA ASP A 55 -6.26 0.65 -3.13
C ASP A 55 -4.98 1.42 -2.76
N HIS A 56 -4.00 1.39 -3.66
CA HIS A 56 -2.85 2.27 -3.66
C HIS A 56 -2.71 2.94 -5.03
N LEU A 57 -2.80 4.26 -5.06
CA LEU A 57 -2.69 5.07 -6.26
C LEU A 57 -1.29 5.69 -6.41
N ILE A 58 -0.68 5.51 -7.57
CA ILE A 58 0.45 6.33 -8.02
C ILE A 58 -0.12 7.39 -8.94
N VAL A 59 0.07 8.67 -8.59
CA VAL A 59 -0.51 9.79 -9.32
C VAL A 59 0.58 10.60 -10.00
N SER A 60 0.36 10.95 -11.26
CA SER A 60 1.17 11.89 -12.04
C SER A 60 0.30 13.08 -12.50
N GLN A 61 0.89 14.03 -13.23
CA GLN A 61 0.14 15.19 -13.72
C GLN A 61 -0.98 14.83 -14.70
N THR A 62 -0.82 13.77 -15.49
CA THR A 62 -1.72 13.44 -16.60
C THR A 62 -2.42 12.10 -16.46
N SER A 63 -2.00 11.26 -15.51
CA SER A 63 -2.50 9.89 -15.36
C SER A 63 -2.25 9.35 -13.95
N PHE A 64 -2.82 8.19 -13.64
CA PHE A 64 -2.59 7.46 -12.41
C PHE A 64 -2.55 5.94 -12.66
N LEU A 65 -1.93 5.21 -11.75
CA LEU A 65 -1.97 3.74 -11.67
C LEU A 65 -2.64 3.31 -10.37
N SER A 66 -3.55 2.35 -10.45
CA SER A 66 -4.25 1.75 -9.31
C SER A 66 -3.71 0.34 -9.09
N PHE A 67 -3.24 0.04 -7.88
CA PHE A 67 -2.69 -1.27 -7.56
C PHE A 67 -3.77 -2.35 -7.58
N ALA A 68 -4.99 -2.02 -7.15
CA ALA A 68 -6.13 -2.94 -7.22
C ALA A 68 -6.50 -3.26 -8.68
N ARG A 69 -6.51 -2.25 -9.56
CA ARG A 69 -6.83 -2.42 -10.99
C ARG A 69 -5.78 -3.23 -11.74
N GLU A 70 -4.50 -3.02 -11.43
CA GLU A 70 -3.38 -3.70 -12.07
C GLU A 70 -3.00 -5.03 -11.37
N GLU A 71 -3.82 -5.51 -10.44
CA GLU A 71 -3.65 -6.79 -9.72
C GLU A 71 -2.30 -6.92 -8.97
N LEU A 72 -1.77 -5.81 -8.45
CA LEU A 72 -0.42 -5.75 -7.86
C LEU A 72 -0.34 -6.17 -6.39
N PHE A 73 -1.46 -6.49 -5.74
CA PHE A 73 -1.50 -6.77 -4.30
C PHE A 73 -0.76 -8.04 -3.90
N GLU A 74 -0.79 -9.10 -4.70
CA GLU A 74 0.02 -10.30 -4.42
C GLU A 74 1.51 -9.99 -4.55
N THR A 75 1.91 -9.25 -5.58
CA THR A 75 3.29 -8.78 -5.75
C THR A 75 3.76 -7.93 -4.56
N CYS A 76 2.90 -7.09 -4.00
CA CYS A 76 3.19 -6.33 -2.78
C CYS A 76 3.46 -7.24 -1.57
N MET A 77 2.64 -8.28 -1.40
CA MET A 77 2.80 -9.24 -0.31
C MET A 77 4.09 -10.06 -0.46
N GLU A 78 4.42 -10.50 -1.67
CA GLU A 78 5.68 -11.17 -1.98
C GLU A 78 6.89 -10.27 -1.69
N ALA A 79 6.86 -9.03 -2.18
CA ALA A 79 7.93 -8.06 -1.94
C ALA A 79 8.12 -7.79 -0.45
N TYR A 80 7.02 -7.61 0.30
CA TYR A 80 7.06 -7.43 1.75
C TYR A 80 7.68 -8.63 2.47
N ARG A 81 7.23 -9.86 2.17
CA ARG A 81 7.73 -11.09 2.79
C ARG A 81 9.21 -11.30 2.49
N CYS A 82 9.62 -11.13 1.23
CA CYS A 82 11.01 -11.22 0.80
C CYS A 82 11.90 -10.21 1.55
N ALA A 83 11.45 -8.96 1.69
CA ALA A 83 12.20 -7.91 2.39
C ALA A 83 12.37 -8.17 3.91
N HIS A 84 11.56 -9.05 4.50
CA HIS A 84 11.57 -9.35 5.94
C HIS A 84 11.97 -10.80 6.25
N GLY A 85 12.46 -11.55 5.26
CA GLY A 85 12.90 -12.94 5.45
C GLY A 85 11.78 -13.90 5.85
N ILE A 86 10.52 -13.55 5.58
CA ILE A 86 9.36 -14.39 5.86
C ILE A 86 9.26 -15.40 4.70
N THR A 87 9.72 -16.62 4.92
CA THR A 87 9.64 -17.71 3.94
C THR A 87 8.20 -18.23 3.88
N THR A 88 7.68 -18.38 2.65
CA THR A 88 6.43 -19.11 2.34
C THR A 88 6.66 -20.60 2.25
#